data_AF-A0A4Q3UJB2-F1
#
_entry.id   AF-A0A4Q3UJB2-F1
#
_cell.length_a   1.000
_cell.length_b   1.000
_cell.length_c   1.000
_cell.angle_alpha   90.00
_cell.angle_beta   90.00
_cell.angle_gamma   90.00
#
_symmetry.space_group_name_H-M   'P 1'
#
loop_
_entity.id
_entity.type
_entity.pdbx_description
1 polymer ?
#
loop_
_entity_poly.entity_id
_entity_poly.type
_entity_poly.pdbx_seq_one_letter_code
_entity_poly.pdbx_strand_id
1 'polypeptide(L)'
;VLVNAMQPGVNFPVTLDTAVADVSTVSTGPFSLSEFITHVFPTSIADAMVRNEILQIVVISLFFGVALQSLGAKAGKVTEMMEQVAFLMLKVTGYVMAAAPFAVFGAIAYTVSLQGLGVIADYSRLVGSFFIALFVLWAVLILAGFLVLGPRVFKLLWDVRAPGLIAFATASSEAAYPRLLEQLERHGVANRVVSFVLPLGYSFNLDGSMMYCTFAVMFIAQAMGIHLDIGQQLGMLLLLMVTSKGIAGVPRASLVVISATLPAMGMKPEWIALVLAVDAFMDMGRTATNVIGNSIASAVIAKWEGLLSDPKEDTPAVESVLGPGEESSESHAAKV
;
A
#
# COMPACT_ATOMS: atom_id res chain seq x y z
N VAL A 1 16.75 -2.63 2.80
CA VAL A 1 17.92 -2.87 1.91
C VAL A 1 18.04 -1.79 0.84
N LEU A 2 17.14 -1.71 -0.15
CA LEU A 2 17.27 -0.77 -1.27
C LEU A 2 17.40 0.70 -0.82
N VAL A 3 16.56 1.16 0.11
CA VAL A 3 16.64 2.53 0.66
C VAL A 3 17.95 2.82 1.41
N ASN A 4 18.59 1.81 1.99
CA ASN A 4 19.91 1.96 2.63
C ASN A 4 21.04 2.05 1.59
N ALA A 5 20.87 1.40 0.44
CA ALA A 5 21.84 1.45 -0.65
C ALA A 5 21.73 2.76 -1.45
N MET A 6 20.49 3.23 -1.67
CA MET A 6 20.22 4.42 -2.48
C MET A 6 20.29 5.73 -1.68
N GLN A 7 20.11 5.65 -0.36
CA GLN A 7 20.25 6.77 0.59
C GLN A 7 19.55 8.07 0.14
N PRO A 8 18.26 8.03 -0.27
CA PRO A 8 17.62 9.18 -0.90
C PRO A 8 17.46 10.40 0.03
N GLY A 9 17.51 10.21 1.35
CA GLY A 9 17.40 11.31 2.31
C GLY A 9 18.74 11.89 2.77
N VAL A 10 19.86 11.28 2.40
CA VAL A 10 21.18 11.80 2.81
C VAL A 10 21.46 13.12 2.09
N ASN A 11 21.88 14.13 2.86
CA ASN A 11 22.06 15.51 2.40
C ASN A 11 20.77 16.20 1.93
N PHE A 12 19.59 15.71 2.32
CA PHE A 12 18.35 16.42 2.04
C PHE A 12 18.37 17.78 2.75
N PRO A 13 18.11 18.89 2.05
CA PRO A 13 18.11 20.21 2.66
C PRO A 13 16.93 20.33 3.62
N VAL A 14 17.19 20.22 4.92
CA VAL A 14 16.21 20.51 5.97
C VAL A 14 16.51 21.91 6.51
N THR A 15 15.58 22.85 6.35
CA THR A 15 15.70 24.18 6.98
C THR A 15 15.52 24.03 8.48
N LEU A 16 16.56 24.41 9.22
CA LEU A 16 16.74 24.19 10.66
C LEU A 16 15.60 24.72 11.56
N ASP A 17 14.73 25.63 11.09
CA ASP A 17 13.62 26.14 11.91
C ASP A 17 12.46 25.14 12.11
N THR A 18 12.30 24.12 11.25
CA THR A 18 11.31 23.04 11.46
C THR A 18 11.88 21.85 12.24
N ALA A 19 13.19 21.87 12.55
CA ALA A 19 13.92 20.71 13.06
C ALA A 19 14.61 20.91 14.42
N VAL A 20 14.92 22.14 14.86
CA VAL A 20 15.89 22.36 15.95
C VAL A 20 15.33 22.43 17.38
N ALA A 21 14.02 22.51 17.59
CA ALA A 21 13.49 22.37 18.96
C ALA A 21 13.36 20.88 19.33
N ASP A 22 14.42 20.22 19.82
CA ASP A 22 14.50 18.83 20.33
C ASP A 22 14.76 17.69 19.33
N VAL A 23 15.95 17.67 18.70
CA VAL A 23 16.58 16.39 18.25
C VAL A 23 17.39 15.75 19.39
N SER A 24 17.72 16.52 20.43
CA SER A 24 18.49 16.12 21.61
C SER A 24 17.82 15.09 22.53
N THR A 25 16.57 14.71 22.27
CA THR A 25 15.79 13.75 23.06
C THR A 25 15.56 12.42 22.36
N VAL A 26 16.07 12.22 21.14
CA VAL A 26 15.98 10.94 20.43
C VAL A 26 16.99 9.97 21.06
N SER A 27 16.56 9.24 22.08
CA SER A 27 17.33 8.16 22.70
C SER A 27 17.49 7.00 21.70
N THR A 28 18.48 7.08 20.81
CA THR A 28 18.95 5.93 20.04
C THR A 28 19.86 5.06 20.91
N GLY A 29 19.31 4.53 22.01
CA GLY A 29 19.98 3.50 22.78
C GLY A 29 20.17 2.24 21.92
N PRO A 30 21.23 1.45 22.14
CA PRO A 30 21.41 0.20 21.41
C PRO A 30 20.22 -0.72 21.62
N PHE A 31 19.70 -1.32 20.53
CA PHE A 31 18.58 -2.24 20.60
C PHE A 31 18.89 -3.40 21.56
N SER A 32 18.12 -3.51 22.65
CA SER A 32 18.13 -4.64 23.56
C SER A 32 16.92 -5.52 23.32
N LEU A 33 17.14 -6.79 22.97
CA LEU A 33 16.03 -7.72 22.71
C LEU A 33 15.17 -7.94 23.94
N SER A 34 15.76 -7.95 25.15
CA SER A 34 14.99 -8.11 26.39
C SER A 34 14.10 -6.90 26.64
N GLU A 35 14.65 -5.69 26.48
CA GLU A 35 13.91 -4.44 26.64
C GLU A 35 12.79 -4.32 25.60
N PHE A 36 13.08 -4.69 24.34
CA PHE A 36 12.09 -4.74 23.27
C PHE A 36 10.94 -5.69 23.61
N ILE A 37 11.22 -6.93 24.01
CA ILE A 37 10.17 -7.89 24.37
C ILE A 37 9.35 -7.36 25.55
N THR A 38 9.98 -6.79 26.58
CA THR A 38 9.23 -6.24 27.72
C THR A 38 8.41 -5.00 27.35
N HIS A 39 8.90 -4.16 26.43
CA HIS A 39 8.21 -2.95 25.97
C HIS A 39 7.07 -3.24 24.99
N VAL A 40 7.13 -4.37 24.27
CA VAL A 40 6.08 -4.82 23.36
C VAL A 40 4.76 -5.09 24.10
N PHE A 41 4.84 -5.54 25.36
CA PHE A 41 3.66 -5.83 26.17
C PHE A 41 3.29 -4.64 27.06
N PRO A 42 2.17 -3.95 26.79
CA PRO A 42 1.76 -2.81 27.59
C PRO A 42 1.39 -3.22 29.01
N THR A 43 1.73 -2.37 29.96
CA THR A 43 1.23 -2.46 31.34
C THR A 43 -0.25 -2.09 31.42
N SER A 44 -0.72 -1.22 30.51
CA SER A 44 -2.10 -0.74 30.43
C SER A 44 -2.46 -0.29 29.02
N ILE A 45 -3.68 -0.61 28.58
CA ILE A 45 -4.23 -0.16 27.30
C ILE A 45 -4.33 1.38 27.26
N ALA A 46 -4.75 1.99 28.36
CA ALA A 46 -4.92 3.44 28.44
C ALA A 46 -3.58 4.17 28.35
N ASP A 47 -2.54 3.67 29.03
CA ASP A 47 -1.21 4.27 29.00
C ASP A 47 -0.60 4.19 27.59
N ALA A 48 -0.75 3.03 26.93
CA ALA A 48 -0.28 2.84 25.55
C ALA A 48 -0.93 3.83 24.58
N MET A 49 -2.25 4.06 24.70
CA MET A 49 -2.96 5.03 23.87
C MET A 49 -2.55 6.48 24.17
N VAL A 50 -2.42 6.85 25.45
CA VAL A 50 -2.03 8.22 25.85
C VAL A 50 -0.62 8.56 25.40
N ARG A 51 0.30 7.59 25.46
CA ARG A 51 1.71 7.76 25.08
C ARG A 51 1.98 7.55 23.59
N ASN A 52 0.96 7.23 22.78
CA ASN A 52 1.10 6.88 21.37
C ASN A 52 2.06 5.69 21.12
N GLU A 53 2.06 4.70 22.02
CA GLU A 53 2.89 3.50 21.93
C GLU A 53 2.28 2.49 20.94
N ILE A 54 2.52 2.70 19.65
CA ILE A 54 1.80 1.99 18.59
C ILE A 54 2.04 0.50 18.61
N LEU A 55 3.29 0.09 18.86
CA LEU A 55 3.65 -1.32 18.94
C LEU A 55 2.81 -2.03 20.02
N GLN A 56 2.63 -1.40 21.18
CA GLN A 56 1.82 -1.92 22.26
C GLN A 56 0.32 -1.95 21.91
N ILE A 57 -0.19 -0.87 21.29
CA ILE A 57 -1.59 -0.78 20.84
C ILE A 57 -1.88 -1.92 19.86
N VAL A 58 -1.00 -2.15 18.89
CA VAL A 58 -1.11 -3.21 17.89
C VAL A 58 -1.15 -4.60 18.53
N VAL A 59 -0.29 -4.87 19.51
CA VAL A 59 -0.29 -6.16 20.23
C VAL A 59 -1.59 -6.38 20.99
N ILE A 60 -2.10 -5.36 21.68
CA ILE A 60 -3.42 -5.42 22.33
C ILE A 60 -4.51 -5.72 21.30
N SER A 61 -4.54 -4.98 20.18
CA SER A 61 -5.54 -5.14 19.12
C SER A 61 -5.52 -6.54 18.52
N LEU A 62 -4.34 -7.16 18.37
CA LEU A 62 -4.19 -8.54 17.93
C LEU A 62 -4.83 -9.54 18.91
N PHE A 63 -4.52 -9.43 20.21
CA PHE A 63 -5.15 -10.29 21.22
C PHE A 63 -6.66 -10.11 21.27
N PHE A 64 -7.13 -8.86 21.20
CA PHE A 64 -8.56 -8.54 21.19
C PHE A 64 -9.24 -9.13 19.95
N GLY A 65 -8.66 -8.97 18.76
CA GLY A 65 -9.17 -9.52 17.52
C GLY A 65 -9.25 -11.05 17.54
N VAL A 66 -8.19 -11.73 18.01
CA VAL A 66 -8.18 -13.19 18.16
C VAL A 66 -9.24 -13.66 19.17
N ALA A 67 -9.38 -12.96 20.29
CA ALA A 67 -10.39 -13.29 21.30
C ALA A 67 -11.82 -13.10 20.76
N LEU A 68 -12.11 -11.98 20.10
CA LEU A 68 -13.40 -11.72 19.47
C LEU A 68 -13.75 -12.80 18.44
N GLN A 69 -12.77 -13.18 17.59
CA GLN A 69 -12.96 -14.24 16.61
C GLN A 69 -13.25 -15.59 17.27
N SER A 70 -12.55 -15.93 18.36
CA SER A 70 -12.74 -17.20 19.08
C SER A 70 -14.12 -17.31 19.76
N LEU A 71 -14.72 -16.18 20.13
CA LEU A 71 -16.05 -16.11 20.74
C LEU A 71 -17.18 -16.18 19.70
N GLY A 72 -16.87 -15.96 18.42
CA GLY A 72 -17.82 -16.03 17.30
C GLY A 72 -19.05 -15.16 17.49
N ALA A 73 -20.24 -15.73 17.29
CA ALA A 73 -21.51 -14.99 17.35
C ALA A 73 -21.77 -14.28 18.69
N LYS A 74 -21.21 -14.78 19.81
CA LYS A 74 -21.37 -14.14 21.12
C LYS A 74 -20.75 -12.74 21.18
N ALA A 75 -19.72 -12.51 20.39
CA ALA A 75 -19.01 -11.23 20.31
C ALA A 75 -19.46 -10.36 19.12
N GLY A 76 -20.46 -10.80 18.33
CA GLY A 76 -20.84 -10.16 17.07
C GLY A 76 -21.09 -8.65 17.17
N LYS A 77 -21.86 -8.21 18.17
CA LYS A 77 -22.14 -6.78 18.40
C LYS A 77 -20.87 -5.96 18.70
N VAL A 78 -19.90 -6.55 19.39
CA VAL A 78 -18.63 -5.87 19.70
C VAL A 78 -17.79 -5.76 18.44
N THR A 79 -17.72 -6.82 17.63
CA THR A 79 -17.04 -6.80 16.33
C THR A 79 -17.63 -5.75 15.41
N GLU A 80 -18.96 -5.71 15.26
CA GLU A 80 -19.66 -4.69 14.46
C GLU A 80 -19.38 -3.26 14.95
N MET A 81 -19.37 -3.05 16.27
CA MET A 81 -19.05 -1.74 16.85
C MET A 81 -17.60 -1.33 16.55
N MET A 82 -16.64 -2.25 16.66
CA MET A 82 -15.23 -1.96 16.33
C MET A 82 -15.06 -1.61 14.85
N GLU A 83 -15.76 -2.32 13.97
CA GLU A 83 -15.76 -2.03 12.54
C GLU A 83 -16.36 -0.66 12.22
N GLN A 84 -17.48 -0.29 12.85
CA GLN A 84 -18.07 1.04 12.71
C GLN A 84 -17.15 2.17 13.19
N VAL A 85 -16.45 1.97 14.31
CA VAL A 85 -15.46 2.94 14.80
C VAL A 85 -14.30 3.08 13.82
N ALA A 86 -13.81 1.98 13.24
CA ALA A 86 -12.78 2.03 12.21
C ALA A 86 -13.27 2.86 11.01
N PHE A 87 -14.46 2.57 10.46
CA PHE A 87 -15.03 3.35 9.35
C PHE A 87 -15.20 4.84 9.68
N LEU A 88 -15.60 5.16 10.92
CA LEU A 88 -15.70 6.55 11.37
C LEU A 88 -14.34 7.26 11.36
N MET A 89 -13.29 6.64 11.92
CA MET A 89 -11.94 7.21 11.94
C MET A 89 -11.38 7.41 10.53
N LEU A 90 -11.68 6.47 9.64
CA LEU A 90 -11.32 6.56 8.23
C LEU A 90 -12.06 7.71 7.53
N LYS A 91 -13.34 7.93 7.83
CA LYS A 91 -14.10 9.08 7.31
C LYS A 91 -13.52 10.42 7.77
N VAL A 92 -13.14 10.52 9.04
CA VAL A 92 -12.47 11.71 9.60
C VAL A 92 -11.15 11.97 8.89
N THR A 93 -10.35 10.92 8.67
CA THR A 93 -9.11 11.01 7.90
C THR A 93 -9.37 11.56 6.49
N GLY A 94 -10.46 11.13 5.84
CA GLY A 94 -10.90 11.66 4.55
C GLY A 94 -11.15 13.17 4.55
N TYR A 95 -11.75 13.74 5.60
CA TYR A 95 -11.94 15.19 5.73
C TYR A 95 -10.62 15.94 5.82
N VAL A 96 -9.65 15.42 6.57
CA VAL A 96 -8.31 16.01 6.66
C VAL A 96 -7.61 15.92 5.30
N MET A 97 -7.73 14.79 4.60
CA MET A 97 -7.13 14.59 3.28
C MET A 97 -7.74 15.47 2.19
N ALA A 98 -9.00 15.91 2.33
CA ALA A 98 -9.61 16.89 1.44
C ALA A 98 -8.90 18.27 1.52
N ALA A 99 -8.35 18.62 2.68
CA ALA A 99 -7.55 19.84 2.87
C ALA A 99 -6.08 19.67 2.47
N ALA A 100 -5.60 18.43 2.32
CA ALA A 100 -4.20 18.14 2.03
C ALA A 100 -3.65 18.78 0.73
N PRO A 101 -4.39 18.98 -0.38
CA PRO A 101 -3.86 19.70 -1.54
C PRO A 101 -3.33 21.10 -1.20
N PHE A 102 -4.02 21.83 -0.31
CA PHE A 102 -3.57 23.14 0.16
C PHE A 102 -2.33 23.02 1.05
N ALA A 103 -2.28 22.00 1.92
CA ALA A 103 -1.11 21.74 2.76
C ALA A 103 0.13 21.35 1.94
N VAL A 104 -0.03 20.48 0.93
CA VAL A 104 1.02 20.07 0.00
C VAL A 104 1.51 21.27 -0.82
N PHE A 105 0.59 22.07 -1.36
CA PHE A 105 0.95 23.30 -2.07
C PHE A 105 1.75 24.24 -1.17
N GLY A 106 1.27 24.49 0.05
CA GLY A 106 1.96 25.33 1.03
C GLY A 106 3.35 24.79 1.39
N ALA A 107 3.47 23.47 1.62
CA ALA A 107 4.74 22.83 1.93
C ALA A 107 5.74 22.97 0.77
N ILE A 108 5.34 22.61 -0.46
CA ILE A 108 6.21 22.75 -1.64
C ILE A 108 6.59 24.22 -1.86
N ALA A 109 5.63 25.15 -1.79
CA ALA A 109 5.88 26.57 -1.99
C ALA A 109 6.85 27.13 -0.94
N TYR A 110 6.70 26.75 0.33
CA TYR A 110 7.59 27.13 1.43
C TYR A 110 9.00 26.56 1.24
N THR A 111 9.11 25.27 0.90
CA THR A 111 10.42 24.64 0.70
C THR A 111 11.13 25.23 -0.52
N VAL A 112 10.42 25.44 -1.64
CA VAL A 112 10.99 26.07 -2.84
C VAL A 112 11.36 27.53 -2.60
N SER A 113 10.63 28.28 -1.77
CA SER A 113 10.97 29.68 -1.47
C SER A 113 12.24 29.81 -0.64
N LEU A 114 12.51 28.87 0.27
CA LEU A 114 13.71 28.88 1.13
C LEU A 114 14.93 28.21 0.48
N GLN A 115 14.71 27.12 -0.25
CA GLN A 115 15.78 26.23 -0.73
C GLN A 115 15.98 26.31 -2.25
N GLY A 116 15.13 27.08 -2.94
CA GLY A 116 15.13 27.20 -4.39
C GLY A 116 14.66 25.92 -5.09
N LEU A 117 14.81 25.90 -6.41
CA LEU A 117 14.41 24.77 -7.25
C LEU A 117 15.30 23.53 -7.07
N GLY A 118 16.43 23.65 -6.38
CA GLY A 118 17.35 22.54 -6.09
C GLY A 118 16.69 21.39 -5.34
N VAL A 119 15.74 21.69 -4.44
CA VAL A 119 15.00 20.68 -3.68
C VAL A 119 14.18 19.73 -4.56
N ILE A 120 13.79 20.17 -5.76
CA ILE A 120 13.09 19.30 -6.74
C ILE A 120 14.01 18.16 -7.16
N ALA A 121 15.32 18.41 -7.30
CA ALA A 121 16.28 17.37 -7.60
C ALA A 121 16.38 16.35 -6.46
N ASP A 122 16.38 16.79 -5.20
CA ASP A 122 16.41 15.89 -4.04
C ASP A 122 15.12 15.06 -3.93
N TYR A 123 13.96 15.68 -4.14
CA TYR A 123 12.69 14.96 -4.23
C TYR A 123 12.66 13.97 -5.40
N SER A 124 13.26 14.31 -6.55
CA SER A 124 13.36 13.40 -7.68
C SER A 124 14.24 12.17 -7.38
N ARG A 125 15.27 12.31 -6.51
CA ARG A 125 16.06 11.17 -6.02
C ARG A 125 15.20 10.24 -5.17
N LEU A 126 14.40 10.78 -4.26
CA LEU A 126 13.45 9.97 -3.48
C LEU A 126 12.47 9.24 -4.38
N VAL A 127 11.74 9.97 -5.24
CA VAL A 127 10.74 9.38 -6.15
C VAL A 127 11.38 8.35 -7.08
N GLY A 128 12.51 8.68 -7.71
CA GLY A 128 13.24 7.78 -8.59
C GLY A 128 13.73 6.52 -7.88
N SER A 129 14.27 6.66 -6.66
CA SER A 129 14.71 5.51 -5.86
C SER A 129 13.57 4.58 -5.48
N PHE A 130 12.42 5.14 -5.14
CA PHE A 130 11.22 4.38 -4.85
C PHE A 130 10.70 3.63 -6.09
N PHE A 131 10.63 4.28 -7.26
CA PHE A 131 10.19 3.61 -8.49
C PHE A 131 11.16 2.51 -8.93
N ILE A 132 12.47 2.73 -8.83
CA ILE A 132 13.48 1.68 -9.07
C ILE A 132 13.22 0.50 -8.13
N ALA A 133 12.93 0.77 -6.86
CA ALA A 133 12.65 -0.27 -5.90
C ALA A 133 11.34 -1.03 -6.19
N LEU A 134 10.30 -0.35 -6.69
CA LEU A 134 9.08 -1.00 -7.19
C LEU A 134 9.37 -1.89 -8.41
N PHE A 135 10.19 -1.45 -9.36
CA PHE A 135 10.57 -2.28 -10.51
C PHE A 135 11.36 -3.52 -10.09
N VAL A 136 12.26 -3.40 -9.10
CA VAL A 136 12.95 -4.55 -8.52
C VAL A 136 11.95 -5.50 -7.85
N LEU A 137 10.99 -4.98 -7.09
CA LEU A 137 9.92 -5.78 -6.50
C LEU A 137 9.10 -6.50 -7.60
N TRP A 138 8.71 -5.82 -8.67
CA TRP A 138 7.99 -6.44 -9.78
C TRP A 138 8.82 -7.55 -10.42
N ALA A 139 10.13 -7.34 -10.65
CA ALA A 139 11.00 -8.38 -11.17
C ALA A 139 11.02 -9.62 -10.26
N VAL A 140 11.07 -9.43 -8.93
CA VAL A 140 11.00 -10.54 -7.95
C VAL A 140 9.64 -11.24 -7.98
N LEU A 141 8.54 -10.48 -8.02
CA LEU A 141 7.17 -11.04 -8.10
C LEU A 141 6.94 -11.79 -9.40
N ILE A 142 7.43 -11.27 -10.53
CA ILE A 142 7.36 -11.92 -11.84
C ILE A 142 8.20 -13.19 -11.85
N LEU A 143 9.39 -13.18 -11.25
CA LEU A 143 10.22 -14.38 -11.13
C LEU A 143 9.50 -15.45 -10.29
N ALA A 144 8.97 -15.08 -9.12
CA ALA A 144 8.20 -16.00 -8.28
C ALA A 144 6.95 -16.54 -9.01
N GLY A 145 6.22 -15.66 -9.69
CA GLY A 145 5.09 -16.02 -10.54
C GLY A 145 5.49 -16.94 -11.70
N PHE A 146 6.64 -16.72 -12.33
CA PHE A 146 7.17 -17.55 -13.41
C PHE A 146 7.51 -18.96 -12.92
N LEU A 147 8.09 -19.10 -11.72
CA LEU A 147 8.40 -20.42 -11.15
C LEU A 147 7.15 -21.29 -10.96
N VAL A 148 5.99 -20.68 -10.71
CA VAL A 148 4.73 -21.41 -10.55
C VAL A 148 3.95 -21.48 -11.85
N LEU A 149 3.67 -20.34 -12.49
CA LEU A 149 2.81 -20.19 -13.68
C LEU A 149 3.52 -20.51 -14.99
N GLY A 150 4.85 -20.48 -15.01
CA GLY A 150 5.65 -20.52 -16.23
C GLY A 150 5.50 -19.25 -17.07
N PRO A 151 5.65 -19.33 -18.40
CA PRO A 151 5.52 -18.18 -19.31
C PRO A 151 4.17 -17.45 -19.25
N ARG A 152 3.13 -18.09 -18.69
CA ARG A 152 1.80 -17.47 -18.54
C ARG A 152 1.81 -16.19 -17.70
N VAL A 153 2.78 -16.02 -16.80
CA VAL A 153 2.91 -14.78 -16.00
C VAL A 153 3.05 -13.54 -16.88
N PHE A 154 3.73 -13.62 -18.03
CA PHE A 154 3.88 -12.47 -18.92
C PHE A 154 2.57 -12.12 -19.62
N LYS A 155 1.76 -13.13 -19.97
CA LYS A 155 0.42 -12.91 -20.48
C LYS A 155 -0.49 -12.30 -19.41
N LEU A 156 -0.39 -12.77 -18.17
CA LEU A 156 -1.13 -12.20 -17.04
C LEU A 156 -0.83 -10.71 -16.89
N LEU A 157 0.45 -10.32 -16.89
CA LEU A 157 0.85 -8.91 -16.82
C LEU A 157 0.30 -8.08 -17.98
N TRP A 158 0.25 -8.66 -19.18
CA TRP A 158 -0.34 -8.00 -20.34
C TRP A 158 -1.85 -7.80 -20.17
N ASP A 159 -2.56 -8.79 -19.65
CA ASP A 159 -4.01 -8.75 -19.45
C ASP A 159 -4.37 -7.72 -18.34
N VAL A 160 -3.58 -7.67 -17.26
CA VAL A 160 -3.81 -6.74 -16.13
C VAL A 160 -3.16 -5.37 -16.29
N ARG A 161 -2.54 -5.06 -17.44
CA ARG A 161 -1.94 -3.73 -17.69
C ARG A 161 -2.97 -2.60 -17.64
N ALA A 162 -4.19 -2.84 -18.13
CA ALA A 162 -5.26 -1.86 -18.16
C ALA A 162 -5.73 -1.50 -16.74
N PRO A 163 -6.13 -2.47 -15.88
CA PRO A 163 -6.44 -2.16 -14.48
C PRO A 163 -5.23 -1.60 -13.71
N GLY A 164 -4.01 -2.08 -13.97
CA GLY A 164 -2.79 -1.53 -13.38
C GLY A 164 -2.58 -0.04 -13.73
N LEU A 165 -2.83 0.36 -14.98
CA LEU A 165 -2.73 1.74 -15.41
C LEU A 165 -3.85 2.62 -14.85
N ILE A 166 -5.06 2.08 -14.70
CA ILE A 166 -6.17 2.76 -14.00
C ILE A 166 -5.77 3.03 -12.56
N ALA A 167 -5.25 2.03 -11.85
CA ALA A 167 -4.77 2.18 -10.47
C ALA A 167 -3.62 3.19 -10.37
N PHE A 168 -2.69 3.18 -11.33
CA PHE A 168 -1.62 4.17 -11.40
C PHE A 168 -2.19 5.59 -11.56
N ALA A 169 -3.06 5.81 -12.54
CA ALA A 169 -3.56 7.14 -12.87
C ALA A 169 -4.52 7.71 -11.80
N THR A 170 -5.29 6.85 -11.15
CA THR A 170 -6.30 7.23 -10.15
C THR A 170 -5.80 7.17 -8.71
N ALA A 171 -4.64 6.54 -8.48
CA ALA A 171 -4.14 6.20 -7.14
C ALA A 171 -5.18 5.46 -6.26
N SER A 172 -6.05 4.65 -6.90
CA SER A 172 -7.09 3.89 -6.22
C SER A 172 -7.16 2.44 -6.72
N SER A 173 -6.91 1.50 -5.82
CA SER A 173 -7.06 0.06 -6.09
C SER A 173 -8.54 -0.31 -6.29
N GLU A 174 -9.44 0.42 -5.63
CA GLU A 174 -10.90 0.24 -5.74
C GLU A 174 -11.40 0.63 -7.12
N ALA A 175 -10.90 1.74 -7.68
CA ALA A 175 -11.26 2.19 -9.02
C ALA A 175 -10.84 1.16 -10.11
N ALA A 176 -9.73 0.46 -9.90
CA ALA A 176 -9.25 -0.58 -10.80
C ALA A 176 -9.92 -1.95 -10.57
N TYR A 177 -10.57 -2.17 -9.42
CA TYR A 177 -11.04 -3.49 -8.97
C TYR A 177 -12.03 -4.17 -9.94
N PRO A 178 -13.10 -3.51 -10.45
CA PRO A 178 -14.04 -4.17 -11.34
C PRO A 178 -13.36 -4.67 -12.63
N ARG A 179 -12.46 -3.84 -13.17
CA ARG A 179 -11.72 -4.18 -14.38
C ARG A 179 -10.69 -5.27 -14.13
N LEU A 180 -10.06 -5.28 -12.95
CA LEU A 180 -9.13 -6.32 -12.55
C LEU A 180 -9.82 -7.69 -12.48
N LEU A 181 -10.99 -7.76 -11.85
CA LEU A 181 -11.78 -8.98 -11.72
C LEU A 181 -12.07 -9.57 -13.10
N GLU A 182 -12.60 -8.76 -14.02
CA GLU A 182 -12.91 -9.16 -15.40
C GLU A 182 -11.66 -9.68 -16.15
N GLN A 183 -10.51 -9.03 -15.99
CA GLN A 183 -9.27 -9.47 -16.65
C GLN A 183 -8.73 -10.78 -16.08
N LEU A 184 -8.83 -11.01 -14.77
CA LEU A 184 -8.38 -12.26 -14.16
C LEU A 184 -9.27 -13.44 -14.56
N GLU A 185 -10.59 -13.24 -14.64
CA GLU A 185 -11.51 -14.26 -15.16
C GLU A 185 -11.21 -14.59 -16.62
N ARG A 186 -11.01 -13.58 -17.46
CA ARG A 186 -10.59 -13.77 -18.86
C ARG A 186 -9.23 -14.44 -18.99
N HIS A 187 -8.35 -14.24 -18.02
CA HIS A 187 -7.06 -14.93 -17.94
C HIS A 187 -7.21 -16.41 -17.54
N GLY A 188 -8.41 -16.86 -17.14
CA GLY A 188 -8.71 -18.24 -16.76
C GLY A 188 -8.69 -18.48 -15.26
N VAL A 189 -8.62 -17.44 -14.42
CA VAL A 189 -8.70 -17.57 -12.96
C VAL A 189 -10.18 -17.75 -12.59
N ALA A 190 -10.55 -18.89 -11.99
CA ALA A 190 -11.93 -19.15 -11.61
C ALA A 190 -12.50 -18.05 -10.68
N ASN A 191 -13.74 -17.61 -10.93
CA ASN A 191 -14.41 -16.55 -10.17
C ASN A 191 -14.34 -16.77 -8.65
N ARG A 192 -14.51 -18.02 -8.18
CA ARG A 192 -14.43 -18.34 -6.74
C ARG A 192 -13.08 -18.02 -6.11
N VAL A 193 -11.99 -18.12 -6.89
CA VAL A 193 -10.64 -17.74 -6.43
C VAL A 193 -10.50 -16.24 -6.45
N VAL A 194 -10.87 -15.58 -7.55
CA VAL A 194 -10.75 -14.11 -7.70
C VAL A 194 -11.57 -13.39 -6.62
N SER A 195 -12.83 -13.78 -6.43
CA SER A 195 -13.77 -13.19 -5.48
C SER A 195 -13.38 -13.41 -4.01
N PHE A 196 -12.47 -14.34 -3.73
CA PHE A 196 -11.96 -14.59 -2.38
C PHE A 196 -10.57 -13.95 -2.18
N VAL A 197 -9.66 -14.18 -3.12
CA VAL A 197 -8.26 -13.75 -3.01
C VAL A 197 -8.12 -12.24 -3.17
N LEU A 198 -8.84 -11.59 -4.09
CA LEU A 198 -8.65 -10.14 -4.29
C LEU A 198 -9.13 -9.32 -3.08
N PRO A 199 -10.33 -9.54 -2.49
CA PRO A 199 -10.73 -8.82 -1.29
C PRO A 199 -9.76 -9.03 -0.12
N LEU A 200 -9.29 -10.27 0.09
CA LEU A 200 -8.30 -10.56 1.11
C LEU A 200 -6.95 -9.87 0.80
N GLY A 201 -6.54 -9.90 -0.46
CA GLY A 201 -5.31 -9.28 -0.92
C GLY A 201 -5.28 -7.77 -0.76
N TYR A 202 -6.40 -7.08 -0.98
CA TYR A 202 -6.47 -5.63 -0.78
C TYR A 202 -6.39 -5.21 0.69
N SER A 203 -6.66 -6.14 1.61
CA SER A 203 -6.50 -5.90 3.05
C SER A 203 -5.14 -6.39 3.57
N PHE A 204 -4.65 -7.51 3.04
CA PHE A 204 -3.51 -8.23 3.60
C PHE A 204 -2.28 -8.31 2.71
N ASN A 205 -2.35 -7.89 1.44
CA ASN A 205 -1.27 -7.95 0.47
C ASN A 205 -1.05 -6.58 -0.18
N LEU A 206 -0.52 -5.66 0.63
CA LEU A 206 -0.26 -4.26 0.28
C LEU A 206 1.24 -3.99 0.08
N ASP A 207 1.87 -4.74 -0.83
CA ASP A 207 3.33 -4.72 -1.04
C ASP A 207 3.87 -3.35 -1.42
N GLY A 208 3.19 -2.66 -2.35
CA GLY A 208 3.54 -1.30 -2.74
C GLY A 208 3.43 -0.32 -1.59
N SER A 209 2.44 -0.52 -0.70
CA SER A 209 2.25 0.33 0.48
C SER A 209 3.36 0.10 1.49
N MET A 210 3.76 -1.16 1.70
CA MET A 210 4.87 -1.51 2.58
C MET A 210 6.20 -0.95 2.09
N MET A 211 6.46 -1.02 0.79
CA MET A 211 7.62 -0.38 0.17
C MET A 211 7.60 1.12 0.40
N TYR A 212 6.46 1.77 0.17
CA TYR A 212 6.31 3.21 0.37
C TYR A 212 6.55 3.62 1.82
N CYS A 213 5.86 2.99 2.79
CA CYS A 213 6.02 3.33 4.20
C CYS A 213 7.47 3.13 4.66
N THR A 214 8.13 2.06 4.23
CA THR A 214 9.55 1.82 4.54
C THR A 214 10.44 2.90 3.95
N PHE A 215 10.25 3.26 2.68
CA PHE A 215 11.04 4.32 2.03
C PHE A 215 10.81 5.68 2.69
N ALA A 216 9.56 6.01 3.03
CA ALA A 216 9.20 7.27 3.65
C ALA A 216 9.82 7.42 5.05
N VAL A 217 9.68 6.40 5.92
CA VAL A 217 10.26 6.44 7.28
C VAL A 217 11.80 6.53 7.21
N MET A 218 12.43 5.73 6.34
CA MET A 218 13.88 5.75 6.18
C MET A 218 14.39 7.05 5.55
N PHE A 219 13.64 7.63 4.60
CA PHE A 219 13.95 8.93 4.03
C PHE A 219 13.90 10.03 5.09
N ILE A 220 12.85 10.06 5.92
CA ILE A 220 12.73 11.01 7.02
C ILE A 220 13.89 10.85 8.00
N ALA A 221 14.22 9.62 8.39
CA ALA A 221 15.37 9.36 9.27
C ALA A 221 16.68 9.88 8.65
N GLN A 222 16.94 9.58 7.38
CA GLN A 222 18.15 10.04 6.67
C GLN A 222 18.19 11.57 6.52
N ALA A 223 17.08 12.21 6.19
CA ALA A 223 16.96 13.66 6.04
C ALA A 223 17.20 14.39 7.37
N MET A 224 16.76 13.80 8.48
CA MET A 224 16.96 14.33 9.83
C MET A 224 18.30 13.92 10.46
N GLY A 225 19.14 13.17 9.73
CA GLY A 225 20.44 12.69 10.23
C GLY A 225 20.34 11.62 11.32
N ILE A 226 19.18 10.96 11.45
CA ILE A 226 18.95 9.90 12.43
C ILE A 226 19.42 8.58 11.86
N HIS A 227 20.36 7.95 12.56
CA HIS A 227 20.84 6.62 12.22
C HIS A 227 19.96 5.56 12.91
N LEU A 228 19.26 4.76 12.10
CA LEU A 228 18.57 3.57 12.57
C LEU A 228 19.46 2.35 12.37
N ASP A 229 19.77 1.64 13.46
CA ASP A 229 20.50 0.38 13.37
C ASP A 229 19.66 -0.73 12.71
N ILE A 230 20.26 -1.88 12.44
CA ILE A 230 19.56 -3.01 11.79
C ILE A 230 18.41 -3.53 12.65
N GLY A 231 18.55 -3.54 13.98
CA GLY A 231 17.51 -4.01 14.90
C GLY A 231 16.30 -3.09 14.90
N GLN A 232 16.52 -1.78 14.96
CA GLN A 232 15.50 -0.74 14.83
C GLN A 232 14.80 -0.82 13.47
N GLN A 233 15.55 -1.00 12.37
CA GLN A 233 14.97 -1.19 11.05
C GLN A 233 14.11 -2.45 10.94
N LEU A 234 14.52 -3.56 11.56
CA LEU A 234 13.71 -4.78 11.61
C LEU A 234 12.46 -4.57 12.47
N GLY A 235 12.57 -3.93 13.63
CA GLY A 235 11.43 -3.56 14.47
C GLY A 235 10.43 -2.66 13.75
N MET A 236 10.94 -1.65 13.02
CA MET A 236 10.15 -0.79 12.14
C MET A 236 9.41 -1.60 11.08
N LEU A 237 10.10 -2.51 10.37
CA LEU A 237 9.48 -3.36 9.35
C LEU A 237 8.38 -4.25 9.94
N LEU A 238 8.62 -4.86 11.09
CA LEU A 238 7.60 -5.65 11.81
C LEU A 238 6.39 -4.80 12.17
N LEU A 239 6.62 -3.62 12.75
CA LEU A 239 5.56 -2.68 13.11
C LEU A 239 4.74 -2.27 11.88
N LEU A 240 5.42 -1.85 10.81
CA LEU A 240 4.80 -1.49 9.54
C LEU A 240 4.00 -2.65 8.92
N MET A 241 4.52 -3.88 8.98
CA MET A 241 3.82 -5.05 8.44
C MET A 241 2.48 -5.28 9.13
N VAL A 242 2.39 -5.06 10.44
CA VAL A 242 1.15 -5.22 11.17
C VAL A 242 0.24 -4.00 10.98
N THR A 243 0.76 -2.77 11.11
CA THR A 243 -0.04 -1.55 10.98
C THR A 243 -0.55 -1.33 9.55
N SER A 244 0.15 -1.85 8.54
CA SER A 244 -0.29 -1.77 7.14
C SER A 244 -1.63 -2.45 6.86
N LYS A 245 -2.03 -3.42 7.69
CA LYS A 245 -3.34 -4.08 7.55
C LYS A 245 -4.51 -3.13 7.82
N GLY A 246 -4.25 -2.02 8.50
CA GLY A 246 -5.20 -0.92 8.68
C GLY A 246 -5.26 0.08 7.52
N ILE A 247 -4.48 -0.09 6.44
CA ILE A 247 -4.48 0.83 5.28
C ILE A 247 -5.67 0.59 4.34
N ALA A 248 -6.27 -0.59 4.39
CA ALA A 248 -7.28 -1.04 3.44
C ALA A 248 -8.45 -0.04 3.29
N GLY A 249 -8.79 0.28 2.04
CA GLY A 249 -10.02 1.01 1.68
C GLY A 249 -10.01 2.52 1.91
N VAL A 250 -8.86 3.16 2.16
CA VAL A 250 -8.82 4.60 2.48
C VAL A 250 -7.71 5.35 1.75
N PRO A 251 -8.06 6.45 1.03
CA PRO A 251 -7.08 7.32 0.41
C PRO A 251 -6.05 7.80 1.42
N ARG A 252 -4.76 7.65 1.08
CA ARG A 252 -3.61 8.13 1.87
C ARG A 252 -3.51 7.60 3.30
N ALA A 253 -4.16 6.48 3.64
CA ALA A 253 -4.02 5.85 4.97
C ALA A 253 -2.57 5.47 5.30
N SER A 254 -1.72 5.27 4.29
CA SER A 254 -0.28 5.12 4.46
C SER A 254 0.39 6.28 5.21
N LEU A 255 -0.04 7.53 4.97
CA LEU A 255 0.55 8.70 5.64
C LEU A 255 0.22 8.70 7.13
N VAL A 256 -1.00 8.27 7.46
CA VAL A 256 -1.40 8.04 8.85
C VAL A 256 -0.51 6.97 9.47
N VAL A 257 -0.35 5.82 8.81
CA VAL A 257 0.51 4.73 9.30
C VAL A 257 1.97 5.18 9.48
N ILE A 258 2.54 5.93 8.54
CA ILE A 258 3.91 6.46 8.65
C ILE A 258 4.00 7.41 9.84
N SER A 259 3.11 8.40 9.92
CA SER A 259 3.08 9.39 11.03
C SER A 259 3.00 8.70 12.39
N ALA A 260 2.18 7.64 12.47
CA ALA A 260 2.04 6.80 13.64
C ALA A 260 3.33 6.00 13.95
N THR A 261 4.05 5.56 12.92
CA THR A 261 5.30 4.78 13.06
C THR A 261 6.49 5.64 13.52
N LEU A 262 6.52 6.94 13.18
CA LEU A 262 7.64 7.83 13.50
C LEU A 262 7.96 7.86 15.02
N PRO A 263 7.00 8.07 15.94
CA PRO A 263 7.25 8.01 17.39
C PRO A 263 7.93 6.73 17.87
N ALA A 264 7.55 5.57 17.32
CA ALA A 264 8.14 4.29 17.70
C ALA A 264 9.63 4.19 17.34
N MET A 265 10.09 5.01 16.38
CA MET A 265 11.49 5.13 15.98
C MET A 265 12.20 6.31 16.66
N GLY A 266 11.57 6.93 17.68
CA GLY A 266 12.07 8.14 18.33
C GLY A 266 11.96 9.39 17.47
N MET A 267 11.16 9.37 16.41
CA MET A 267 10.98 10.48 15.48
C MET A 267 9.66 11.21 15.71
N LYS A 268 9.62 12.48 15.29
CA LYS A 268 8.42 13.32 15.47
C LYS A 268 7.37 13.06 14.38
N PRO A 269 6.07 12.89 14.73
CA PRO A 269 5.01 12.70 13.75
C PRO A 269 4.95 13.79 12.68
N GLU A 270 5.26 15.03 13.04
CA GLU A 270 5.18 16.21 12.17
C GLU A 270 6.15 16.13 10.98
N TRP A 271 7.21 15.33 11.09
CA TRP A 271 8.17 15.13 10.01
C TRP A 271 7.58 14.38 8.81
N ILE A 272 6.38 13.81 8.93
CA ILE A 272 5.59 13.33 7.78
C ILE A 272 5.43 14.42 6.71
N ALA A 273 5.46 15.71 7.09
CA ALA A 273 5.38 16.83 6.17
C ALA A 273 6.46 16.79 5.07
N LEU A 274 7.62 16.19 5.33
CA LEU A 274 8.72 16.08 4.36
C LEU A 274 8.35 15.24 3.13
N VAL A 275 7.49 14.23 3.27
CA VAL A 275 7.08 13.33 2.17
C VAL A 275 5.77 13.75 1.50
N LEU A 276 4.99 14.65 2.12
CA LEU A 276 3.72 15.13 1.56
C LEU A 276 3.86 15.72 0.16
N ALA A 277 4.99 16.40 -0.10
CA ALA A 277 5.29 17.01 -1.40
C ALA A 277 5.29 16.02 -2.57
N VAL A 278 5.66 14.77 -2.32
CA VAL A 278 5.84 13.74 -3.36
C VAL A 278 4.91 12.54 -3.19
N ASP A 279 4.12 12.50 -2.11
CA ASP A 279 3.18 11.41 -1.80
C ASP A 279 2.28 11.08 -2.99
N ALA A 280 1.75 12.09 -3.67
CA ALA A 280 0.87 11.90 -4.82
C ALA A 280 1.53 11.07 -5.95
N PHE A 281 2.83 11.30 -6.22
CA PHE A 281 3.56 10.55 -7.25
C PHE A 281 3.89 9.13 -6.81
N MET A 282 4.26 8.97 -5.53
CA MET A 282 4.58 7.66 -4.95
C MET A 282 3.32 6.79 -4.80
N ASP A 283 2.17 7.40 -4.54
CA ASP A 283 0.88 6.71 -4.42
C ASP A 283 0.48 6.02 -5.73
N MET A 284 0.70 6.68 -6.88
CA MET A 284 0.45 6.10 -8.21
C MET A 284 1.19 4.76 -8.37
N GLY A 285 2.50 4.75 -8.08
CA GLY A 285 3.34 3.55 -8.18
C GLY A 285 2.95 2.47 -7.17
N ARG A 286 2.68 2.85 -5.93
CA ARG A 286 2.18 1.96 -4.87
C ARG A 286 0.92 1.22 -5.30
N THR A 287 -0.07 1.98 -5.76
CA THR A 287 -1.41 1.46 -6.03
C THR A 287 -1.38 0.50 -7.22
N ALA A 288 -0.64 0.86 -8.28
CA ALA A 288 -0.40 -0.04 -9.41
C ALA A 288 0.30 -1.34 -8.98
N THR A 289 1.30 -1.24 -8.09
CA THR A 289 2.04 -2.41 -7.57
C THR A 289 1.12 -3.35 -6.80
N ASN A 290 0.24 -2.81 -5.95
CA ASN A 290 -0.73 -3.62 -5.21
C ASN A 290 -1.67 -4.38 -6.15
N VAL A 291 -2.14 -3.75 -7.24
CA VAL A 291 -2.95 -4.42 -8.27
C VAL A 291 -2.18 -5.56 -8.93
N ILE A 292 -0.94 -5.32 -9.35
CA ILE A 292 -0.11 -6.33 -10.03
C ILE A 292 0.24 -7.49 -9.10
N GLY A 293 0.65 -7.20 -7.86
CA GLY A 293 0.98 -8.22 -6.86
C GLY A 293 -0.21 -9.12 -6.55
N ASN A 294 -1.39 -8.54 -6.36
CA ASN A 294 -2.62 -9.30 -6.12
C ASN A 294 -3.05 -10.12 -7.35
N SER A 295 -2.83 -9.60 -8.56
CA SER A 295 -3.08 -10.35 -9.81
C SER A 295 -2.23 -11.63 -9.89
N ILE A 296 -0.92 -11.50 -9.62
CA ILE A 296 0.01 -12.63 -9.62
C ILE A 296 -0.39 -13.64 -8.54
N ALA A 297 -0.70 -13.18 -7.33
CA ALA A 297 -1.14 -14.03 -6.23
C ALA A 297 -2.42 -14.81 -6.58
N SER A 298 -3.44 -14.16 -7.14
CA SER A 298 -4.68 -14.82 -7.56
C SER A 298 -4.43 -15.91 -8.60
N ALA A 299 -3.60 -15.65 -9.60
CA ALA A 299 -3.27 -16.64 -10.63
C ALA A 299 -2.46 -17.82 -10.07
N VAL A 300 -1.49 -17.55 -9.19
CA VAL A 300 -0.68 -18.59 -8.51
C VAL A 300 -1.57 -19.51 -7.68
N ILE A 301 -2.45 -18.93 -6.85
CA ILE A 301 -3.39 -19.70 -6.02
C ILE A 301 -4.32 -20.53 -6.90
N ALA A 302 -4.88 -19.94 -7.98
CA ALA A 302 -5.71 -20.69 -8.90
C ALA A 302 -4.96 -21.87 -9.54
N LYS A 303 -3.68 -21.72 -9.88
CA LYS A 303 -2.90 -22.83 -10.41
C LYS A 303 -2.67 -23.93 -9.38
N TRP A 304 -2.36 -23.58 -8.14
CA TRP A 304 -2.19 -24.57 -7.06
C TRP A 304 -3.47 -25.34 -6.75
N GLU A 305 -4.62 -24.68 -6.82
CA GLU A 305 -5.93 -25.30 -6.63
C GLU A 305 -6.45 -26.04 -7.87
N GLY A 306 -5.72 -26.05 -8.99
CA GLY A 306 -6.17 -26.66 -10.25
C GLY A 306 -7.34 -25.93 -10.92
N LEU A 307 -7.49 -24.62 -10.65
CA LEU A 307 -8.58 -23.74 -11.09
C LEU A 307 -8.13 -22.64 -12.04
N LEU A 308 -6.98 -22.83 -12.69
CA LEU A 308 -6.48 -21.94 -13.73
C LEU A 308 -6.69 -22.61 -15.10
N SER A 309 -7.74 -22.19 -15.80
CA SER A 309 -8.07 -22.68 -17.14
C SER A 309 -7.07 -22.17 -18.19
N ASP A 310 -6.95 -22.87 -19.32
CA ASP A 310 -6.14 -22.40 -20.44
C ASP A 310 -6.92 -21.30 -21.20
N PRO A 311 -6.35 -20.10 -21.40
CA PRO A 311 -7.06 -19.01 -22.08
C PRO A 311 -7.48 -19.30 -23.54
N LYS A 312 -7.00 -20.42 -24.11
CA LYS A 312 -7.31 -20.84 -25.49
C LYS A 312 -8.49 -21.81 -25.58
N GLU A 313 -8.90 -22.45 -24.50
CA GLU A 313 -9.99 -23.46 -24.54
C GLU A 313 -11.35 -22.88 -24.11
N ASP A 314 -11.39 -21.85 -23.26
CA ASP A 314 -12.65 -21.29 -22.71
C ASP A 314 -12.74 -19.76 -22.86
N THR A 315 -12.54 -19.23 -24.08
CA THR A 315 -13.12 -17.92 -24.38
C THR A 315 -14.56 -18.19 -24.83
N PRO A 316 -15.62 -17.83 -24.08
CA PRO A 316 -16.92 -17.68 -24.72
C PRO A 316 -16.72 -16.56 -25.73
N ALA A 317 -16.76 -16.92 -27.02
CA ALA A 317 -16.70 -15.96 -28.10
C ALA A 317 -17.70 -14.85 -27.79
N VAL A 318 -17.23 -13.60 -27.72
CA VAL A 318 -18.05 -12.40 -27.51
C VAL A 318 -19.03 -12.16 -28.68
N GLU A 319 -19.11 -13.11 -29.62
CA GLU A 319 -20.05 -13.17 -30.73
C GLU A 319 -21.49 -13.54 -30.33
N SER A 320 -21.73 -13.94 -29.07
CA SER A 320 -23.10 -14.22 -28.59
C SER A 320 -23.80 -13.06 -27.87
N VAL A 321 -23.17 -11.88 -27.76
CA VAL A 321 -23.76 -10.69 -27.11
C VAL A 321 -24.21 -9.64 -28.13
N LEU A 322 -23.72 -9.71 -29.37
CA LEU A 322 -24.25 -8.97 -30.50
C LEU A 322 -24.85 -10.02 -31.44
N GLY A 323 -26.19 -10.11 -31.44
CA GLY A 323 -26.93 -11.12 -32.22
C GLY A 323 -26.53 -11.13 -33.70
N PRO A 324 -26.86 -12.22 -34.43
CA PRO A 324 -26.50 -12.36 -35.83
C PRO A 324 -26.97 -11.12 -36.59
N GLY A 325 -26.04 -10.47 -37.28
CA GLY A 325 -26.33 -9.33 -38.13
C GLY A 325 -27.49 -9.66 -39.05
N GLU A 326 -28.38 -8.68 -39.23
CA GLU A 326 -29.45 -8.73 -40.21
C GLU A 326 -28.88 -9.15 -41.56
N GLU A 327 -29.14 -10.41 -41.95
CA GLU A 327 -29.12 -10.79 -43.35
C GLU A 327 -30.23 -9.99 -44.02
N SER A 328 -29.84 -8.92 -44.72
CA SER A 328 -30.70 -8.14 -45.59
C SER A 328 -31.28 -9.06 -46.68
N SER A 329 -32.48 -9.55 -46.43
CA SER A 329 -33.33 -10.16 -47.44
C SER A 329 -33.86 -9.08 -48.40
N GLU A 330 -33.07 -8.76 -49.43
CA GLU A 330 -33.58 -8.07 -50.61
C GLU A 330 -33.47 -8.98 -51.84
N SER A 331 -34.50 -9.81 -52.01
CA SER A 331 -34.86 -10.36 -53.31
C SER A 331 -36.34 -10.71 -53.30
N HIS A 332 -37.18 -9.73 -53.69
CA HIS A 332 -38.31 -9.88 -54.63
C HIS A 332 -39.31 -8.72 -54.47
N ALA A 333 -39.17 -7.68 -55.31
CA ALA A 333 -40.30 -6.90 -55.82
C ALA A 333 -39.84 -5.87 -56.87
N ALA A 334 -39.69 -6.30 -58.13
CA ALA A 334 -39.84 -5.42 -59.30
C ALA A 334 -40.07 -6.27 -60.57
N LYS A 335 -41.33 -6.64 -60.78
CA LYS A 335 -41.91 -6.76 -62.12
C LYS A 335 -43.11 -5.83 -62.16
N VAL A 336 -43.19 -5.09 -63.27
CA VAL A 336 -44.12 -4.03 -63.65
C VAL A 336 -43.68 -2.63 -63.22
#